data_AF-A0A6J5F8R8-F1
#
_entry.id   AF-A0A6J5F8R8-F1
#
_cell.length_a   1.000
_cell.length_b   1.000
_cell.length_c   1.000
_cell.angle_alpha   90.00
_cell.angle_beta   90.00
_cell.angle_gamma   90.00
#
_symmetry.space_group_name_H-M   'P 1'
#
loop_
_entity.id
_entity.type
_entity.pdbx_description
1 polymer ?
#
loop_
_entity_poly.entity_id
_entity_poly.type
_entity_poly.pdbx_seq_one_letter_code
_entity_poly.pdbx_strand_id
1 'polypeptide(L)' 'MSQIASFRAKFSSLSVQLGDRQVTEIQINKLGKFWLKRRGSYYAERIGVPGLTYLLLSKLAEVTSSFKSLAVDRVARF' A
#
# COMPACT_ATOMS: atom_id res chain seq x y z
N MET A 1 19.48 10.07 -5.04
CA MET A 1 18.74 9.21 -4.09
C MET A 1 17.93 8.20 -4.87
N SER A 2 18.02 6.90 -4.56
CA SER A 2 17.32 5.87 -5.33
C SER A 2 15.80 5.96 -5.12
N GLN A 3 15.01 5.74 -6.17
CA GLN A 3 13.54 5.69 -6.09
C GLN A 3 13.05 4.68 -5.04
N ILE A 4 13.85 3.63 -4.77
CA ILE A 4 13.63 2.59 -3.76
C ILE A 4 13.66 3.12 -2.31
N ALA A 5 14.52 4.10 -1.99
CA ALA A 5 14.55 4.69 -0.65
C ALA A 5 13.30 5.55 -0.38
N SER A 6 12.86 6.32 -1.39
CA SER A 6 11.59 7.07 -1.35
C SER A 6 10.38 6.13 -1.29
N PHE A 7 10.45 4.98 -1.97
CA PHE A 7 9.46 3.92 -1.92
C PHE A 7 9.31 3.35 -0.50
N ARG A 8 10.41 2.93 0.14
CA ARG A 8 10.40 2.37 1.50
C ARG A 8 9.90 3.37 2.55
N ALA A 9 10.25 4.66 2.42
CA ALA A 9 9.79 5.70 3.34
C ALA A 9 8.27 5.89 3.31
N LYS A 10 7.64 5.79 2.13
CA LYS A 10 6.18 5.90 1.94
C LYS A 10 5.41 4.71 2.53
N PHE A 11 6.05 3.56 2.68
CA PHE A 11 5.50 2.37 3.33
C PHE A 11 5.81 2.29 4.83
N SER A 12 6.43 3.31 5.43
CA SER A 12 6.79 3.29 6.85
C SER A 12 5.59 2.97 7.76
N SER A 13 4.39 3.47 7.44
CA SER A 13 3.15 3.16 8.15
C SER A 13 2.67 1.71 8.01
N LEU A 14 3.20 0.96 7.05
CA LEU A 14 2.90 -0.45 6.78
C LEU A 14 4.09 -1.38 7.07
N SER A 15 5.23 -0.82 7.47
CA SER A 15 6.50 -1.54 7.60
C SER A 15 6.44 -2.70 8.59
N VAL A 16 5.71 -2.53 9.69
CA VAL A 16 5.49 -3.57 10.71
C VAL A 16 4.76 -4.77 10.09
N GLN A 17 3.68 -4.50 9.33
CA GLN A 17 2.87 -5.53 8.70
C GLN A 17 3.61 -6.19 7.53
N LEU A 18 4.40 -5.44 6.76
CA LEU A 18 5.21 -5.97 5.67
C LEU A 18 6.36 -6.89 6.16
N GLY A 19 6.81 -6.72 7.40
CA GLY A 19 7.83 -7.56 8.02
C GLY A 19 7.29 -8.80 8.72
N ASP A 20 5.97 -8.86 8.96
CA ASP A 20 5.33 -9.96 9.68
C ASP A 20 5.07 -11.15 8.75
N ARG A 21 5.77 -12.27 9.00
CA ARG A 21 5.67 -13.51 8.20
C ARG A 21 4.29 -14.17 8.25
N GLN A 22 3.44 -13.79 9.19
CA GLN A 22 2.06 -14.28 9.25
C GLN A 22 1.14 -13.49 8.33
N VAL A 23 1.54 -12.30 7.86
CA VAL A 23 0.75 -11.47 6.94
C VAL A 23 0.92 -11.98 5.52
N THR A 24 -0.18 -12.35 4.89
CA THR A 24 -0.19 -12.87 3.52
C THR A 24 -0.75 -11.87 2.51
N GLU A 25 -1.55 -10.91 2.97
CA GLU A 25 -2.19 -9.93 2.09
C GLU A 25 -2.44 -8.61 2.82
N ILE A 26 -2.28 -7.50 2.10
CA ILE A 26 -2.65 -6.15 2.54
C ILE A 26 -3.51 -5.53 1.44
N GLN A 27 -4.71 -5.10 1.80
CA GLN A 27 -5.67 -4.48 0.87
C GLN A 27 -6.03 -3.07 1.34
N ILE A 28 -6.22 -2.15 0.41
CA ILE A 28 -6.61 -0.76 0.68
C ILE A 28 -7.86 -0.46 -0.13
N ASN A 29 -9.02 -0.56 0.52
CA ASN A 29 -10.33 -0.33 -0.14
C ASN A 29 -10.92 1.05 0.22
N LYS A 30 -10.36 1.73 1.22
CA LYS A 30 -10.83 3.05 1.67
C LYS A 30 -9.67 3.84 2.28
N LEU A 31 -9.73 5.16 2.16
CA LEU A 31 -8.81 6.06 2.84
C LEU A 31 -8.83 5.86 4.36
N GLY A 32 -7.68 6.03 4.99
CA GLY A 32 -7.52 5.92 6.43
C GLY A 32 -7.58 4.49 6.99
N LYS A 33 -7.74 3.46 6.15
CA LYS A 33 -7.91 2.06 6.59
C LYS A 33 -7.25 1.09 5.62
N PHE A 34 -6.73 -0.01 6.15
CA PHE A 34 -6.34 -1.16 5.35
C PHE A 34 -6.90 -2.45 5.97
N TRP A 35 -6.91 -3.50 5.17
CA TRP A 35 -7.34 -4.84 5.56
C TRP A 35 -6.16 -5.78 5.45
N LEU A 36 -5.95 -6.57 6.49
CA LEU A 36 -4.83 -7.47 6.62
C LEU A 36 -5.31 -8.90 6.68
N LYS A 37 -4.82 -9.75 5.78
CA LYS A 37 -5.06 -11.18 5.84
C LYS A 37 -3.85 -11.87 6.42
N ARG A 38 -4.09 -12.74 7.40
CA ARG A 38 -3.07 -13.60 8.01
C ARG A 38 -3.18 -15.02 7.47
N ARG A 39 -2.06 -15.74 7.49
CA ARG A 39 -2.01 -17.16 7.13
C ARG A 39 -3.02 -17.95 7.97
N GLY A 40 -3.85 -18.73 7.30
CA GLY A 40 -4.90 -19.53 7.94
C GLY A 40 -6.14 -18.75 8.37
N SER A 41 -6.19 -17.42 8.17
CA SER A 41 -7.40 -16.63 8.41
C SER A 41 -8.34 -16.68 7.20
N TYR A 42 -9.62 -16.89 7.48
CA TYR A 42 -10.69 -16.78 6.48
C TYR A 42 -11.04 -15.32 6.15
N TYR A 43 -10.83 -14.41 7.09
CA TYR A 43 -11.23 -13.01 6.98
C TYR A 43 -10.04 -12.07 7.11
N ALA A 44 -10.18 -10.87 6.53
CA ALA A 44 -9.20 -9.81 6.66
C ALA A 44 -9.55 -8.88 7.84
N GLU A 45 -8.58 -8.63 8.70
CA GLU A 45 -8.69 -7.73 9.85
C GLU A 45 -8.59 -6.29 9.38
N ARG A 46 -9.51 -5.42 9.84
CA ARG A 46 -9.52 -4.00 9.47
C ARG A 46 -8.68 -3.18 10.45
N ILE A 47 -7.66 -2.48 9.94
CA ILE A 47 -6.75 -1.66 10.71
C ILE A 47 -6.87 -0.19 10.30
N GLY A 48 -6.94 0.72 11.28
CA GLY A 48 -6.96 2.16 11.05
C GLY A 48 -5.56 2.73 10.86
N VAL A 49 -5.36 3.51 9.79
CA VAL A 49 -4.10 4.21 9.50
C VAL A 49 -4.42 5.64 9.07
N PRO A 50 -4.40 6.60 10.00
CA PRO A 50 -4.73 8.00 9.70
C PRO A 50 -3.91 8.62 8.57
N GLY A 51 -2.66 8.18 8.38
CA GLY A 51 -1.77 8.66 7.32
C GLY A 51 -2.08 8.15 5.91
N LEU A 52 -3.05 7.24 5.75
CA LEU A 52 -3.38 6.62 4.46
C LEU A 52 -4.28 7.53 3.61
N THR A 53 -3.66 8.56 3.04
CA THR A 53 -4.33 9.58 2.22
C THR A 53 -4.30 9.26 0.73
N TYR A 54 -5.18 9.90 -0.04
CA TYR A 54 -5.18 9.77 -1.50
C TYR A 54 -3.82 10.17 -2.11
N LEU A 55 -3.26 11.30 -1.66
CA LEU A 55 -1.95 11.77 -2.11
C LEU A 55 -0.84 10.73 -1.91
N LEU A 56 -0.86 10.03 -0.76
CA LEU A 56 0.09 8.95 -0.49
C LEU A 56 -0.12 7.78 -1.46
N LEU A 57 -1.37 7.35 -1.68
CA LEU A 57 -1.71 6.25 -2.58
C LEU A 57 -1.37 6.56 -4.04
N SER A 58 -1.65 7.77 -4.54
CA SER A 58 -1.25 8.20 -5.88
C SER A 58 0.26 8.22 -6.04
N LYS A 59 0.97 8.79 -5.06
CA LYS A 59 2.44 8.79 -5.04
C LYS A 59 3.04 7.39 -4.92
N LEU A 60 2.31 6.43 -4.36
CA LEU A 60 2.72 5.03 -4.30
C LEU A 60 2.50 4.34 -5.65
N ALA A 61 1.37 4.57 -6.29
CA ALA A 61 1.08 4.05 -7.62
C ALA A 61 2.16 4.51 -8.62
N GLU A 62 2.50 5.80 -8.61
CA GLU A 62 3.50 6.38 -9.52
C GLU A 62 4.89 5.77 -9.35
N VAL A 63 5.31 5.52 -8.10
CA VAL A 63 6.62 4.89 -7.85
C VAL A 63 6.60 3.40 -8.19
N THR A 64 5.48 2.72 -7.94
CA THR A 64 5.33 1.31 -8.30
C THR A 64 5.36 1.13 -9.81
N SER A 65 4.69 2.01 -10.56
CA SER A 65 4.69 1.96 -12.02
C SER A 65 6.08 2.29 -12.57
N SER A 66 6.76 3.31 -12.04
CA SER A 66 8.10 3.70 -12.50
C SER A 66 9.13 2.60 -12.32
N PHE A 67 9.01 1.77 -11.28
CA PHE A 67 9.88 0.61 -11.07
C PHE A 67 9.79 -0.43 -12.21
N LYS A 68 8.68 -0.48 -12.93
CA LYS A 68 8.47 -1.35 -14.09
C LYS A 68 8.49 -0.60 -15.42
N SER A 69 8.93 0.67 -15.43
CA SER A 69 8.86 1.56 -16.59
C SER A 69 7.44 1.69 -17.16
N LEU A 70 6.43 1.62 -16.29
CA LEU A 70 5.02 1.78 -16.60
C LEU A 70 4.51 3.16 -16.14
N ALA A 71 3.39 3.60 -16.71
CA ALA A 71 2.65 4.78 -16.29
C ALA A 71 1.43 4.39 -15.44
N VAL A 72 1.07 5.26 -14.49
CA VAL A 72 -0.25 5.21 -13.84
C VAL A 72 -1.22 5.93 -14.75
N ASP A 73 -2.19 5.21 -15.30
CA ASP A 73 -3.29 5.84 -16.01
C ASP A 73 -4.24 6.52 -15.00
N ARG A 74 -4.63 7.76 -15.30
CA ARG A 74 -5.56 8.56 -14.47
C ARG A 74 -6.98 8.55 -15.04
N VAL A 75 -7.23 7.85 -16.15
CA VAL A 75 -8.56 7.77 -16.77
C VAL A 75 -9.41 6.71 -16.06
N ALA A 76 -9.85 7.02 -14.85
CA ALA A 76 -11.00 6.36 -14.26
C ALA A 76 -12.27 7.07 -14.76
N ARG A 77 -12.75 6.66 -15.95
CA ARG A 77 -14.15 6.93 -16.33
C ARG A 77 -15.02 5.93 -15.58
N PHE A 78 -15.59 6.36 -14.46
CA PHE A 78 -16.73 5.71 -13.81
C PHE A 78 -17.85 6.73 -13.70
#